data_AF-A0A5B7H3W6-F1
#
_entry.id   AF-A0A5B7H3W6-F1
#
_cell.length_a   1.000
_cell.length_b   1.000
_cell.length_c   1.000
_cell.angle_alpha   90.00
_cell.angle_beta   90.00
_cell.angle_gamma   90.00
#
_symmetry.space_group_name_H-M   'P 1'
#
loop_
_entity.id
_entity.type
_entity.pdbx_description
1 polymer ?
#
loop_
_entity_poly.entity_id
_entity_poly.type
_entity_poly.pdbx_seq_one_letter_code
_entity_poly.pdbx_strand_id
1 'polypeptide(L)'
;MVILFSPQGATITYLVVGVCCENVVGYMPVPVGVAGPLLVNGKKYMVPLATTEGCLVASTNRGCRALVNGVKSQIIRDGMTRAPSVRLPSATQAT
;
A
#
# COMPACT_ATOMS: atom_id res chain seq x y z
N MET A 1 -7.33 -8.59 -7.83
CA MET A 1 -5.91 -9.01 -7.90
C MET A 1 -5.32 -8.88 -6.51
N VAL A 2 -5.21 -9.98 -5.75
CA VAL A 2 -4.62 -9.93 -4.40
C VAL A 2 -3.12 -10.22 -4.56
N ILE A 3 -2.29 -9.25 -4.19
CA ILE A 3 -0.84 -9.42 -4.15
C ILE A 3 -0.51 -10.10 -2.82
N LEU A 4 -0.25 -11.40 -2.86
CA LEU A 4 0.04 -12.19 -1.66
C LEU A 4 1.56 -12.35 -1.53
N PHE A 5 2.15 -11.61 -0.58
CA PHE A 5 3.53 -11.75 -0.19
C PHE A 5 3.65 -12.73 0.98
N SER A 6 3.87 -14.02 0.69
CA SER A 6 4.34 -14.95 1.71
C SER A 6 5.25 -16.03 1.10
N PRO A 7 6.36 -16.38 1.78
CA PRO A 7 7.30 -17.40 1.33
C PRO A 7 6.86 -18.85 1.64
N GLN A 8 5.67 -19.09 2.21
CA GLN A 8 5.19 -20.44 2.55
C GLN A 8 3.87 -20.81 1.84
N GLY A 9 3.98 -21.63 0.80
CA GLY A 9 2.89 -21.98 -0.14
C GLY A 9 1.68 -22.76 0.41
N ALA A 10 1.61 -23.07 1.71
CA ALA A 10 0.47 -23.79 2.32
C ALA A 10 -0.34 -22.96 3.33
N THR A 11 0.22 -21.86 3.85
CA THR A 11 -0.39 -21.03 4.92
C THR A 11 -1.38 -19.98 4.38
N ILE A 12 -1.28 -19.67 3.09
CA ILE A 12 -1.95 -18.51 2.49
C ILE A 12 -3.46 -18.74 2.31
N THR A 13 -3.91 -19.96 2.04
CA THR A 13 -5.31 -20.21 1.66
C THR A 13 -6.30 -19.91 2.79
N TYR A 14 -6.00 -20.28 4.03
CA TYR A 14 -6.94 -20.05 5.15
C TYR A 14 -7.03 -18.58 5.60
N LEU A 15 -6.00 -17.76 5.39
CA LEU A 15 -6.04 -16.32 5.68
C LEU A 15 -6.71 -15.50 4.57
N VAL A 16 -6.89 -16.09 3.38
CA VAL A 16 -7.35 -15.38 2.19
C VAL A 16 -8.81 -15.64 1.89
N VAL A 17 -9.27 -16.90 2.02
CA VAL A 17 -10.64 -17.29 1.70
C VAL A 17 -11.62 -16.63 2.67
N GLY A 18 -12.61 -15.89 2.13
CA GLY A 18 -13.65 -15.21 2.91
C GLY A 18 -13.21 -13.90 3.59
N VAL A 19 -11.96 -13.48 3.39
CA VAL A 19 -11.43 -12.21 3.91
C VAL A 19 -10.89 -11.34 2.78
N CYS A 20 -9.99 -11.88 1.95
CA CYS A 20 -9.28 -11.12 0.91
C CYS A 20 -9.69 -11.51 -0.51
N CYS A 21 -10.06 -12.77 -0.75
CA CYS A 21 -10.41 -13.27 -2.08
C CYS A 21 -11.41 -14.43 -2.01
N GLU A 22 -12.24 -14.55 -3.04
CA GLU A 22 -13.20 -15.64 -3.25
C GLU A 22 -12.79 -16.46 -4.49
N ASN A 23 -13.21 -17.73 -4.56
CA ASN A 23 -12.91 -18.64 -5.68
C ASN A 23 -11.42 -18.68 -6.07
N VAL A 24 -10.55 -18.89 -5.07
CA VAL A 24 -9.08 -18.82 -5.24
C VAL A 24 -8.59 -19.98 -6.10
N VAL A 25 -7.98 -19.65 -7.24
CA VAL A 25 -7.30 -20.60 -8.15
C VAL A 25 -5.78 -20.58 -8.01
N GLY A 26 -5.22 -19.59 -7.30
CA GLY A 26 -3.78 -19.41 -7.14
C GLY A 26 -3.42 -17.98 -6.72
N TYR A 27 -2.17 -17.58 -6.97
CA TYR A 27 -1.65 -16.24 -6.70
C TYR A 27 -0.80 -15.74 -7.87
N MET A 28 -0.63 -14.42 -7.96
CA MET A 28 0.24 -13.79 -8.94
C MET A 28 1.50 -13.27 -8.23
N PRO A 29 2.68 -13.86 -8.45
CA PRO A 29 3.92 -13.33 -7.89
C PRO A 29 4.27 -12.00 -8.56
N VAL A 30 4.60 -10.98 -7.75
CA VAL A 30 5.08 -9.68 -8.22
C VAL A 30 6.51 -9.48 -7.72
N PRO A 31 7.48 -9.12 -8.58
CA PRO A 31 8.84 -8.84 -8.14
C PRO A 31 8.89 -7.74 -7.08
N VAL A 32 9.73 -7.92 -6.05
CA VAL A 32 9.92 -6.94 -4.97
C VAL A 32 11.37 -6.50 -4.93
N GLY A 33 11.59 -5.21 -5.16
CA GLY A 33 12.88 -4.57 -4.92
C GLY A 33 12.89 -3.79 -3.61
N VAL A 34 14.06 -3.31 -3.22
CA VAL A 34 14.25 -2.49 -2.02
C VAL A 34 14.96 -1.19 -2.40
N ALA A 35 14.43 -0.05 -1.96
CA ALA A 35 15.04 1.27 -2.10
C ALA A 35 15.41 1.84 -0.73
N GLY A 36 16.63 2.37 -0.56
CA GLY A 36 17.06 2.99 0.69
C GLY A 36 18.57 2.97 0.95
N PRO A 37 19.00 3.46 2.13
CA PRO A 37 18.15 3.91 3.23
C PRO A 37 17.52 5.29 2.97
N LEU A 38 16.22 5.42 3.21
CA LEU A 38 15.53 6.71 3.25
C LEU A 38 15.52 7.25 4.68
N LEU A 39 16.14 8.41 4.92
CA LEU A 39 16.16 9.05 6.24
C LEU A 39 14.93 9.94 6.41
N VAL A 40 13.98 9.52 7.25
CA VAL A 40 12.75 10.27 7.56
C VAL A 40 12.68 10.51 9.05
N ASN A 41 12.54 11.77 9.49
CA ASN A 41 12.41 12.13 10.91
C ASN A 41 13.50 11.51 11.80
N GLY A 42 14.74 11.44 11.30
CA GLY A 42 15.88 10.86 12.02
C GLY A 42 15.98 9.33 12.01
N LYS A 43 15.05 8.63 11.36
CA LYS A 43 15.05 7.16 11.24
C LYS A 43 15.32 6.73 9.79
N LYS A 44 16.13 5.68 9.61
CA LYS A 44 16.43 5.10 8.30
C LYS A 44 15.45 3.98 7.97
N TYR A 45 14.90 4.01 6.77
CA TYR A 45 13.94 3.01 6.27
C TYR A 45 14.48 2.34 5.00
N MET A 46 14.33 1.02 4.94
CA MET A 46 14.47 0.24 3.70
C MET A 46 13.07 0.02 3.15
N VAL A 47 12.75 0.64 2.02
CA VAL A 47 11.39 0.68 1.47
C VAL A 47 11.21 -0.48 0.48
N PRO A 48 10.34 -1.46 0.76
CA PRO A 48 9.99 -2.49 -0.21
C PRO A 48 9.08 -1.92 -1.30
N LEU A 49 9.39 -2.24 -2.56
CA LEU A 49 8.63 -1.81 -3.74
C LEU A 49 8.26 -3.03 -4.58
N ALA A 50 6.96 -3.34 -4.63
CA ALA A 50 6.41 -4.38 -5.49
C ALA A 50 6.06 -3.80 -6.86
N THR A 51 6.82 -4.13 -7.90
CA THR A 51 6.62 -3.57 -9.24
C THR A 51 7.15 -4.48 -10.32
N THR A 52 6.51 -4.45 -11.49
CA THR A 52 7.04 -5.00 -12.73
C THR A 52 7.65 -3.92 -13.64
N GLU A 53 7.58 -2.64 -13.24
CA GLU A 53 8.13 -1.53 -14.00
C GLU A 53 9.66 -1.49 -13.86
N GLY A 54 10.34 -1.50 -15.02
CA GLY A 54 11.78 -1.35 -15.09
C GLY A 54 12.24 0.01 -14.54
N CYS A 55 13.46 0.06 -14.01
CA CYS A 55 14.10 1.26 -13.48
C CYS A 55 13.42 1.95 -12.28
N LEU A 56 12.16 1.66 -11.94
CA LEU A 56 11.43 2.32 -10.85
C LEU A 56 12.19 2.22 -9.52
N VAL A 57 12.54 1.00 -9.10
CA VAL A 57 13.28 0.76 -7.85
C VAL A 57 14.62 1.49 -7.84
N ALA A 58 15.36 1.44 -8.96
CA ALA A 58 16.67 2.08 -9.08
C ALA A 58 16.57 3.61 -9.01
N SER A 59 15.56 4.19 -9.67
CA SER A 59 15.28 5.63 -9.65
C SER A 59 14.91 6.11 -8.25
N THR A 60 14.00 5.40 -7.56
CA THR A 60 13.64 5.71 -6.17
C THR A 60 14.85 5.59 -5.25
N ASN A 61 15.70 4.58 -5.44
CA ASN A 61 16.93 4.41 -4.66
C ASN A 61 17.93 5.56 -4.89
N ARG A 62 18.05 6.06 -6.12
CA ARG A 62 18.84 7.26 -6.44
C ARG A 62 18.28 8.49 -5.72
N GLY A 63 16.95 8.65 -5.68
CA GLY A 63 16.28 9.70 -4.92
C GLY A 63 16.60 9.64 -3.42
N CYS A 64 16.56 8.44 -2.82
CA CYS A 64 16.95 8.24 -1.41
C CYS A 64 18.38 8.69 -1.14
N ARG A 65 19.31 8.40 -2.06
CA ARG A 65 20.71 8.82 -1.97
C ARG A 65 20.88 10.34 -2.10
N ALA A 66 20.06 11.00 -2.90
CA ALA A 66 20.11 12.46 -3.04
C ALA A 66 19.66 13.20 -1.76
N LEU A 67 18.81 12.56 -0.94
CA LEU A 67 18.29 13.11 0.31
C LEU A 67 19.24 12.86 1.49
N VAL A 68 20.48 13.33 1.39
CA VAL A 68 21.57 13.03 2.34
C VAL A 68 21.26 13.47 3.77
N ASN A 69 20.63 14.64 3.93
CA ASN A 69 20.24 15.19 5.24
C ASN A 69 18.86 14.68 5.72
N GLY A 70 18.24 13.78 4.95
CA GLY A 70 16.91 13.26 5.20
C GLY A 70 15.79 14.24 4.93
N VAL A 71 14.58 13.81 5.28
CA VAL A 71 13.34 14.56 5.11
C VAL A 71 12.55 14.59 6.41
N LYS A 72 11.76 15.66 6.59
CA LYS A 72 10.78 15.78 7.68
C LYS A 72 9.38 15.55 7.13
N SER A 73 8.61 14.70 7.79
CA SER A 73 7.20 14.48 7.47
C SER A 73 6.34 14.50 8.73
N GLN A 74 5.11 14.99 8.62
CA GLN A 74 4.13 15.04 9.71
C GLN A 74 2.75 14.67 9.17
N ILE A 75 1.93 14.06 10.02
CA ILE A 75 0.53 13.73 9.69
C ILE A 75 -0.32 14.94 10.06
N ILE A 76 -0.97 15.55 9.08
CA ILE A 76 -1.77 16.77 9.29
C ILE A 76 -3.22 16.42 9.69
N ARG A 77 -3.77 15.34 9.11
CA ARG A 77 -5.10 14.78 9.42
C ARG A 77 -5.07 13.27 9.20
N ASP A 78 -5.87 12.54 9.97
CA ASP A 78 -6.09 11.11 9.85
C ASP A 78 -7.58 10.80 10.05
N GLY A 79 -8.22 10.23 9.04
CA GLY A 79 -9.67 9.98 9.06
C GLY A 79 -10.18 9.41 7.74
N MET A 80 -10.89 8.29 7.82
CA MET A 80 -11.58 7.69 6.70
C MET A 80 -13.02 8.20 6.63
N THR A 81 -13.49 8.53 5.43
CA THR A 81 -14.87 8.98 5.22
C THR A 81 -15.74 7.86 4.67
N ARG A 82 -17.02 7.86 5.06
CA ARG A 82 -18.09 7.09 4.41
C ARG A 82 -19.29 8.02 4.26
N ALA A 83 -19.84 8.10 3.06
CA ALA A 83 -20.97 8.96 2.73
C ALA A 83 -22.15 8.10 2.26
N PRO A 84 -23.04 7.67 3.17
CA PRO A 84 -24.25 6.96 2.75
C PRO A 84 -25.17 7.90 1.96
N SER A 85 -25.74 7.39 0.88
CA SER A 85 -26.82 8.10 0.18
C SER A 85 -28.16 7.68 0.78
N VAL A 86 -28.93 8.66 1.25
CA VAL A 86 -30.29 8.45 1.77
C VAL A 86 -31.28 9.20 0.88
N ARG A 87 -32.46 8.62 0.70
CA ARG A 87 -33.56 9.23 -0.06
C ARG A 87 -34.64 9.66 0.91
N LEU A 88 -35.09 10.91 0.75
CA LEU A 88 -36.23 11.45 1.48
C LEU A 88 -37.39 11.76 0.52
N PRO A 89 -38.65 11.66 0.96
CA PRO A 89 -39.83 11.97 0.16
C PRO A 89 -39.86 13.36 -0.50
N SER A 90 -39.26 14.38 0.12
CA SER A 90 -39.19 15.73 -0.45
C SER A 90 -37.91 16.47 -0.05
N ALA A 91 -37.51 17.47 -0.85
CA ALA A 91 -36.36 18.33 -0.56
C ALA A 91 -36.53 19.10 0.78
N THR A 92 -37.77 19.42 1.14
CA THR A 92 -38.10 20.08 2.42
C THR A 92 -37.72 19.23 3.63
N GLN A 93 -37.65 17.90 3.49
CA GLN A 93 -37.21 17.01 4.57
C GLN A 93 -35.69 16.82 4.62
N ALA A 94 -34.98 17.21 3.56
CA ALA A 94 -33.53 17.04 3.40
C ALA A 94 -32.72 18.28 3.81
N THR A 95 -33.40 19.40 4.10
CA THR A 95 -32.80 20.69 4.47
C THR A 95 -33.04 20.95 5.94
#